data_AF-A0A971HAS8-F1
#
_entry.id   AF-A0A971HAS8-F1
#
_cell.length_a   1.000
_cell.length_b   1.000
_cell.length_c   1.000
_cell.angle_alpha   90.00
_cell.angle_beta   90.00
_cell.angle_gamma   90.00
#
_symmetry.space_group_name_H-M   'P 1'
#
loop_
_entity.id
_entity.type
_entity.pdbx_description
1 polymer ?
#
loop_
_entity_poly.entity_id
_entity_poly.type
_entity_poly.pdbx_seq_one_letter_code
_entity_poly.pdbx_strand_id
1 'polypeptide(L)' 'PSSVEFCHKVGLDYVSCSPFRVPIARLADAQAAIRFER' A
#
# COMPACT_ATOMS: atom_id res chain seq x y z
N PRO A 1 -5.87 1.27 4.74
CA PRO A 1 -4.67 2.11 4.52
C PRO A 1 -3.49 1.61 5.37
N SER A 2 -3.67 1.46 6.69
CA SER A 2 -2.65 0.95 7.62
C SER A 2 -2.11 -0.44 7.24
N SER A 3 -2.97 -1.36 6.79
CA SER A 3 -2.53 -2.67 6.31
C SER A 3 -1.66 -2.61 5.05
N VAL A 4 -1.92 -1.65 4.14
CA VAL A 4 -1.12 -1.49 2.90
C VAL A 4 0.26 -0.94 3.25
N GLU A 5 0.33 0.05 4.15
CA GLU A 5 1.60 0.55 4.69
C GLU A 5 2.43 -0.58 5.34
N PHE A 6 1.79 -1.42 6.16
CA PHE A 6 2.46 -2.55 6.78
C PHE A 6 2.98 -3.54 5.73
N CYS A 7 2.15 -3.93 4.75
CA CYS A 7 2.58 -4.82 3.68
C CYS A 7 3.73 -4.23 2.86
N HIS A 8 3.70 -2.93 2.56
CA HIS A 8 4.76 -2.23 1.86
C HIS A 8 6.07 -2.27 2.65
N LYS A 9 6.01 -2.03 3.97
CA LYS A 9 7.17 -2.07 4.88
C LYS A 9 7.78 -3.47 5.00
N VAL A 10 6.96 -4.52 4.92
CA VAL A 10 7.44 -5.92 4.94
C VAL A 10 8.04 -6.33 3.59
N GLY A 11 7.92 -5.50 2.55
CA GLY A 11 8.48 -5.76 1.23
C GLY A 11 7.57 -6.61 0.34
N LEU A 12 6.25 -6.59 0.57
CA LEU A 12 5.32 -7.23 -0.36
C LEU A 12 5.18 -6.39 -1.64
N ASP A 13 5.29 -7.03 -2.80
CA ASP A 13 5.15 -6.37 -4.10
C ASP A 13 3.70 -6.25 -4.59
N TYR A 14 2.75 -6.87 -3.89
CA TYR A 14 1.35 -6.91 -4.31
C TYR A 14 0.37 -6.94 -3.13
N VAL A 15 -0.77 -6.28 -3.30
CA VAL A 15 -1.92 -6.31 -2.38
C VAL A 15 -3.22 -6.52 -3.14
N SER A 16 -4.10 -7.37 -2.60
CA SER A 16 -5.43 -7.63 -3.15
C SER A 16 -6.51 -7.00 -2.28
N CYS A 17 -7.45 -6.30 -2.90
CA CYS A 17 -8.58 -5.67 -2.24
C CYS A 17 -9.80 -5.61 -3.17
N SER A 18 -10.98 -5.32 -2.61
CA SER A 18 -12.21 -5.19 -3.40
C SER A 18 -12.08 -4.10 -4.47
N PRO A 19 -12.77 -4.21 -5.63
CA PRO A 19 -12.60 -3.28 -6.75
C PRO A 19 -12.73 -1.80 -6.37
N PHE A 20 -13.67 -1.50 -5.47
CA PHE A 20 -13.91 -0.14 -4.97
C PHE A 20 -12.78 0.43 -4.10
N ARG A 21 -11.93 -0.44 -3.53
CA ARG A 21 -10.79 -0.04 -2.68
C ARG A 21 -9.47 0.02 -3.44
N VAL A 22 -9.42 -0.42 -4.70
CA VAL A 22 -8.20 -0.40 -5.52
C VAL A 22 -7.60 1.01 -5.61
N PRO A 23 -8.35 2.10 -5.86
CA PRO A 23 -7.77 3.43 -5.92
C PRO A 23 -7.17 3.87 -4.57
N ILE A 24 -7.83 3.51 -3.46
CA ILE A 24 -7.38 3.82 -2.10
C ILE A 24 -6.11 3.03 -1.77
N ALA A 25 -6.04 1.77 -2.16
CA ALA A 25 -4.85 0.93 -1.95
C ALA A 25 -3.64 1.48 -2.72
N ARG A 26 -3.83 1.93 -3.97
CA ARG A 26 -2.75 2.55 -4.76
C ARG A 26 -2.26 3.87 -4.14
N LEU A 27 -3.18 4.70 -3.65
CA LEU A 27 -2.81 5.94 -2.97
C LEU A 27 -2.03 5.65 -1.67
N ALA A 28 -2.48 4.68 -0.88
CA ALA A 28 -1.82 4.30 0.36
C ALA A 28 -0.43 3.69 0.12
N ASP A 29 -0.25 2.90 -0.94
CA ASP A 29 1.05 2.36 -1.34
C ASP A 29 2.03 3.46 -1.76
N ALA A 30 1.58 4.44 -2.56
CA ALA A 30 2.39 5.61 -2.91
C ALA A 30 2.78 6.44 -1.69
N GLN A 31 1.85 6.66 -0.75
CA GLN A 31 2.15 7.33 0.52
C GLN A 31 3.17 6.55 1.35
N ALA A 32 3.04 5.23 1.41
CA ALA A 32 3.97 4.35 2.11
C ALA A 32 5.38 4.42 1.50
N ALA A 33 5.48 4.41 0.16
CA ALA A 33 6.76 4.52 -0.55
C ALA A 33 7.48 5.85 -0.31
N ILE A 34 6.75 6.95 -0.15
CA ILE A 34 7.33 8.27 0.16
C ILE A 34 7.76 8.33 1.64
N ARG A 35 6.96 7.78 2.54
CA ARG A 35 7.21 7.83 3.99
C ARG A 35 8.32 6.88 4.42
N PHE A 36 8.40 5.72 3.78
CA PHE A 36 9.38 4.68 4.00
C PHE A 36 10.19 4.55 2.70
N GLU A 37 11.12 5.48 2.45
CA GLU A 37 12.12 5.32 1.40
C GLU A 37 12.77 3.94 1.54
N ARG A 38 12.65 3.12 0.48
CA ARG A 38 13.32 1.82 0.41
C ARG A 38 14.81 1.98 0.18
#